data_AF-A0A495VMY1-F1
#
_entry.id   AF-A0A495VMY1-F1
#
_cell.length_a   1.000
_cell.length_b   1.000
_cell.length_c   1.000
_cell.angle_alpha   90.00
_cell.angle_beta   90.00
_cell.angle_gamma   90.00
#
_symmetry.space_group_name_H-M   'P 1'
#
loop_
_entity.id
_entity.type
_entity.pdbx_description
1 polymer ?
#
loop_
_entity_poly.entity_id
_entity_poly.type
_entity_poly.pdbx_seq_one_letter_code
_entity_poly.pdbx_strand_id
1 'polypeptide(L)'
;MVSSEFVVALADIVDDTKYVKSIRDACLYLRDDLLQTTGQRIWGLTFTLHPDGKFNIEYDYEKPEDYDDSDDAISLAQAQASLAGSGIPVSFENVGTSPEQQFLADALTRLQTWSAKHTAAWGLGTEAQWNLDMNAGQLRLSFADGREVDFPVQVVGTYNTRNGSFLWGWDHPSVPEPLRRAARQVRDYGEKHAIERFTTRTIDCSEADAWEITAAAAQLDDVTGAYRGDAGGTWVYMTFEVPDSEYPKGGVVI
;
A
#
# COMPACT_ATOMS: atom_id res chain seq x y z
N MET A 1 -35.53 11.26 -11.75
CA MET A 1 -34.60 10.67 -10.76
C MET A 1 -33.25 10.70 -11.43
N VAL A 2 -32.36 11.57 -10.95
CA VAL A 2 -31.20 12.06 -11.72
C VAL A 2 -30.06 11.06 -11.59
N SER A 3 -29.54 10.55 -12.72
CA SER A 3 -28.28 9.81 -12.77
C SER A 3 -27.12 10.78 -12.47
N SER A 4 -26.13 10.32 -11.72
CA SER A 4 -24.89 11.07 -11.51
C SER A 4 -23.88 10.63 -12.55
N GLU A 5 -23.45 11.56 -13.39
CA GLU A 5 -22.40 11.37 -14.39
C GLU A 5 -21.15 12.08 -13.88
N PHE A 6 -20.02 11.37 -13.84
CA PHE A 6 -18.73 11.91 -13.46
C PHE A 6 -17.79 11.82 -14.66
N VAL A 7 -17.54 12.97 -15.29
CA VAL A 7 -16.53 13.10 -16.35
C VAL A 7 -15.24 13.55 -15.67
N VAL A 8 -14.20 12.73 -15.74
CA VAL A 8 -12.88 13.07 -15.21
C VAL A 8 -11.91 13.16 -16.37
N ALA A 9 -11.60 14.40 -16.79
CA ALA A 9 -10.49 14.66 -17.69
C ALA A 9 -9.19 14.46 -16.90
N LEU A 10 -8.35 13.52 -17.33
CA LEU A 10 -7.09 13.20 -16.63
C LEU A 10 -6.10 14.37 -16.67
N ALA A 11 -6.27 15.30 -17.62
CA ALA A 11 -5.46 16.50 -17.79
C ALA A 11 -5.83 17.66 -16.84
N ASP A 12 -7.06 17.70 -16.30
CA ASP A 12 -7.60 18.87 -15.58
C ASP A 12 -7.74 18.71 -14.06
N ILE A 13 -7.15 17.66 -13.47
CA ILE A 13 -7.23 17.42 -12.02
C ILE A 13 -6.25 18.35 -11.28
N VAL A 14 -6.66 19.60 -11.06
CA VAL A 14 -5.93 20.58 -10.24
C VAL A 14 -6.32 20.44 -8.77
N ASP A 15 -5.28 20.47 -7.93
CA ASP A 15 -5.23 20.19 -6.50
C ASP A 15 -6.23 21.04 -5.66
N ASP A 16 -7.28 20.42 -5.11
CA ASP A 16 -7.74 20.72 -3.74
C ASP A 16 -8.69 19.64 -3.18
N THR A 17 -8.54 19.34 -1.88
CA THR A 17 -9.22 18.34 -1.02
C THR A 17 -8.80 16.85 -1.10
N LYS A 18 -8.61 16.26 0.11
CA LYS A 18 -8.17 14.87 0.42
C LYS A 18 -8.92 13.74 -0.31
N TYR A 19 -10.11 13.97 -0.88
CA TYR A 19 -10.86 12.99 -1.66
C TYR A 19 -10.39 12.87 -3.12
N VAL A 20 -9.76 13.91 -3.66
CA VAL A 20 -9.27 13.95 -5.05
C VAL A 20 -8.00 13.10 -5.23
N LYS A 21 -7.17 12.94 -4.18
CA LYS A 21 -5.97 12.09 -4.23
C LYS A 21 -6.29 10.62 -4.52
N SER A 22 -7.26 10.02 -3.82
CA SER A 22 -7.59 8.59 -4.01
C SER A 22 -8.16 8.28 -5.40
N ILE A 23 -8.93 9.21 -5.98
CA ILE A 23 -9.49 9.05 -7.33
C ILE A 23 -8.39 9.27 -8.38
N ARG A 24 -7.55 10.29 -8.19
CA ARG A 24 -6.40 10.56 -9.05
C ARG A 24 -5.45 9.37 -9.10
N ASP A 25 -5.06 8.83 -7.95
CA ASP A 25 -4.11 7.72 -7.87
C ASP A 25 -4.69 6.45 -8.54
N ALA A 26 -5.99 6.18 -8.34
CA ALA A 26 -6.68 5.07 -9.01
C ALA A 26 -6.78 5.27 -10.53
N CYS A 27 -7.05 6.48 -10.98
CA CYS A 27 -7.11 6.82 -12.40
C CYS A 27 -5.72 6.74 -13.08
N LEU A 28 -4.67 7.20 -12.40
CA LEU A 28 -3.29 7.09 -12.87
C LEU A 28 -2.83 5.64 -12.92
N TYR A 29 -3.14 4.85 -11.89
CA TYR A 29 -2.88 3.42 -11.87
C TYR A 29 -3.54 2.71 -13.06
N LEU A 30 -4.83 2.97 -13.30
CA LEU A 30 -5.57 2.33 -14.40
C LEU A 30 -5.01 2.73 -15.77
N ARG A 31 -4.63 4.01 -15.94
CA ARG A 31 -3.96 4.49 -17.16
C ARG A 31 -2.63 3.76 -17.38
N ASP A 32 -1.82 3.64 -16.35
CA ASP A 32 -0.47 3.04 -16.45
C ASP A 32 -0.56 1.52 -16.69
N ASP A 33 -1.50 0.85 -16.03
CA ASP A 33 -1.78 -0.58 -16.24
C ASP A 33 -2.30 -0.86 -17.66
N LEU A 34 -3.25 -0.07 -18.17
CA LEU A 34 -3.74 -0.21 -19.55
C LEU A 34 -2.63 0.04 -20.58
N LEU A 35 -1.78 1.04 -20.35
CA LEU A 35 -0.63 1.30 -21.22
C LEU A 35 0.36 0.14 -21.21
N GLN A 36 0.63 -0.46 -20.05
CA GLN A 36 1.56 -1.58 -19.94
C GLN A 36 1.01 -2.89 -20.51
N THR A 37 -0.28 -3.17 -20.29
CA THR A 37 -0.90 -4.45 -20.66
C THR A 37 -1.41 -4.49 -22.09
N THR A 38 -1.90 -3.35 -22.61
CA THR A 38 -2.50 -3.25 -23.95
C THR A 38 -1.68 -2.41 -24.93
N GLY A 39 -0.73 -1.61 -24.44
CA GLY A 39 0.01 -0.65 -25.25
C GLY A 39 -0.79 0.61 -25.60
N GLN A 40 -2.04 0.74 -25.14
CA GLN A 40 -2.92 1.85 -25.47
C GLN A 40 -3.00 2.85 -24.30
N ARG A 41 -2.79 4.12 -24.61
CA ARG A 41 -2.94 5.22 -23.65
C ARG A 41 -4.36 5.74 -23.67
N ILE A 42 -4.98 5.85 -22.49
CA ILE A 42 -6.24 6.57 -22.30
C ILE A 42 -5.96 8.02 -21.89
N TRP A 43 -6.81 8.93 -22.37
CA TRP A 43 -6.75 10.37 -22.15
C TRP A 43 -7.88 10.86 -21.24
N GLY A 44 -8.98 10.13 -21.21
CA GLY A 44 -10.10 10.37 -20.33
C GLY A 44 -10.77 9.08 -19.91
N LEU A 45 -11.53 9.15 -18.82
CA LEU A 45 -12.40 8.07 -18.37
C LEU A 45 -13.70 8.65 -17.86
N THR A 46 -14.81 8.08 -18.34
CA THR A 46 -16.14 8.41 -17.87
C THR A 46 -16.67 7.24 -17.05
N PHE A 47 -16.97 7.50 -15.78
CA PHE A 47 -17.58 6.52 -14.88
C PHE A 47 -19.04 6.89 -14.62
N THR A 48 -19.94 5.98 -14.95
CA THR A 48 -21.39 6.16 -14.78
C THR A 48 -21.90 5.16 -13.77
N LEU A 49 -22.52 5.63 -12.67
CA LEU A 49 -23.15 4.79 -11.65
C LEU A 49 -24.67 4.97 -11.68
N HIS A 50 -25.39 3.89 -11.92
CA HIS A 50 -26.85 3.87 -11.93
C HIS A 50 -27.41 3.64 -10.51
N PRO A 51 -28.62 4.15 -10.21
CA PRO A 51 -29.25 3.96 -8.90
C PRO A 51 -29.54 2.49 -8.51
N ASP A 52 -29.56 1.58 -9.48
CA ASP A 52 -29.72 0.13 -9.24
C ASP A 52 -28.39 -0.56 -8.89
N GLY A 53 -27.31 0.21 -8.73
CA GLY A 53 -25.97 -0.29 -8.40
C GLY A 53 -25.18 -0.80 -9.60
N LYS A 54 -25.72 -0.74 -10.82
CA LYS A 54 -24.96 -1.02 -12.03
C LYS A 54 -24.06 0.14 -12.37
N PHE A 55 -22.92 -0.14 -12.99
CA PHE A 55 -22.01 0.89 -13.46
C PHE A 55 -21.55 0.62 -14.89
N ASN A 56 -21.11 1.68 -15.56
CA ASN A 56 -20.44 1.64 -16.85
C ASN A 56 -19.15 2.44 -16.80
N ILE A 57 -18.13 2.01 -17.54
CA ILE A 57 -16.87 2.71 -17.70
C ILE A 57 -16.59 2.88 -19.19
N GLU A 58 -16.38 4.12 -19.62
CA GLU A 58 -16.03 4.45 -20.98
C GLU A 58 -14.64 5.08 -21.00
N TYR A 59 -13.80 4.63 -21.92
CA TYR A 59 -12.44 5.12 -22.07
C TYR A 59 -12.37 6.06 -23.27
N ASP A 60 -11.77 7.22 -23.06
CA ASP A 60 -11.44 8.14 -24.13
C ASP A 60 -9.98 7.93 -24.53
N TYR A 61 -9.76 7.56 -25.79
CA TYR A 61 -8.44 7.36 -26.38
C TYR A 61 -8.05 8.54 -27.28
N GLU A 62 -8.94 9.53 -27.45
CA GLU A 62 -8.65 10.72 -28.22
C GLU A 62 -7.81 11.67 -27.38
N LYS A 63 -6.63 11.99 -27.91
CA LYS A 63 -5.77 12.99 -27.32
C LYS A 63 -6.44 14.37 -27.48
N PRO A 64 -6.61 15.16 -26.40
CA PRO A 64 -7.15 16.51 -26.50
C PRO A 64 -6.30 17.41 -27.40
N GLU A 65 -6.94 18.30 -28.17
CA GLU A 65 -6.24 19.19 -29.12
C GLU A 65 -5.34 20.23 -28.43
N ASP A 66 -5.63 20.58 -27.18
CA ASP A 66 -4.86 21.48 -26.33
C ASP A 66 -3.79 20.78 -25.50
N TYR A 67 -3.63 19.46 -25.66
CA TYR A 67 -2.61 18.69 -24.95
C TYR A 67 -1.27 18.68 -25.71
N ASP A 68 -0.24 19.28 -25.12
CA ASP A 68 1.13 19.19 -25.61
C ASP A 68 1.83 17.94 -25.04
N ASP A 69 2.28 17.03 -25.91
CA ASP A 69 3.07 15.86 -25.47
C ASP A 69 4.44 16.26 -24.93
N SER A 70 4.86 17.52 -25.11
CA SER A 70 6.14 18.03 -24.62
C SER A 70 6.19 18.16 -23.08
N ASP A 71 5.04 18.25 -22.41
CA ASP A 71 4.96 18.24 -20.94
C ASP A 71 5.18 16.84 -20.35
N ASP A 72 5.00 15.78 -21.15
CA ASP A 72 5.10 14.39 -20.71
C ASP A 72 6.35 13.65 -21.20
N ALA A 73 7.12 14.23 -22.11
CA ALA A 73 8.29 13.56 -22.66
C ALA A 73 9.44 14.54 -22.93
N ILE A 74 9.90 15.24 -21.88
CA ILE A 74 11.28 15.70 -21.90
C ILE A 74 12.17 14.48 -21.63
N SER A 75 12.75 13.93 -22.69
CA SER A 75 13.87 13.01 -22.55
C SER A 75 14.93 13.66 -21.66
N LEU A 76 15.43 12.94 -20.65
CA LEU A 76 16.53 13.39 -19.79
C LEU A 76 17.69 14.00 -20.60
N ALA A 77 17.97 13.47 -21.79
CA ALA A 77 19.00 13.99 -22.69
C ALA A 77 18.66 15.35 -23.31
N GLN A 78 17.38 15.61 -23.62
CA GLN A 78 16.90 16.88 -24.16
C GLN A 78 16.78 17.96 -23.08
N ALA A 79 16.37 17.59 -21.86
CA ALA A 79 16.44 18.48 -20.69
C ALA A 79 17.90 18.93 -20.45
N GLN A 80 18.83 17.98 -20.43
CA GLN A 80 20.26 18.25 -20.22
C GLN A 80 20.87 19.13 -21.32
N ALA A 81 20.51 18.89 -22.59
CA ALA A 81 21.00 19.68 -23.73
C ALA A 81 20.50 21.14 -23.69
N SER A 82 19.24 21.36 -23.35
CA SER A 82 18.66 22.72 -23.25
C SER A 82 19.26 23.52 -22.08
N LEU A 83 19.55 22.87 -20.95
CA LEU A 83 20.15 23.53 -19.78
C LEU A 83 21.67 23.76 -19.91
N ALA A 84 22.41 22.91 -20.63
CA ALA A 84 23.83 23.15 -20.94
C ALA A 84 24.05 24.43 -21.76
N GLY A 85 23.04 24.86 -22.53
CA GLY A 85 23.05 26.12 -23.27
C GLY A 85 22.78 27.37 -22.42
N SER A 86 22.24 27.22 -21.19
CA SER A 86 21.82 28.34 -20.34
C SER A 86 22.90 28.83 -19.36
N GLY A 87 24.04 28.14 -19.25
CA GLY A 87 25.17 28.56 -18.40
C GLY A 87 24.90 28.54 -16.89
N ILE A 88 23.77 27.97 -16.46
CA ILE A 88 23.44 27.75 -15.04
C ILE A 88 23.95 26.35 -14.66
N PRO A 89 24.82 26.20 -13.64
CA PRO A 89 25.17 24.88 -13.14
C PRO A 89 23.96 24.27 -12.44
N VAL A 90 23.27 23.34 -13.10
CA VAL A 90 22.19 22.56 -12.50
C VAL A 90 22.70 21.15 -12.24
N SER A 91 22.83 20.81 -10.96
CA SER A 91 23.08 19.46 -10.51
C SER A 91 21.75 18.72 -10.46
N PHE A 92 21.46 17.94 -11.51
CA PHE A 92 20.36 16.99 -11.46
C PHE A 92 20.86 15.71 -10.78
N GLU A 93 20.52 15.53 -9.52
CA GLU A 93 20.55 14.18 -8.94
C GLU A 93 19.52 13.36 -9.72
N ASN A 94 19.94 12.23 -10.30
CA ASN A 94 19.01 11.24 -10.81
C ASN A 94 18.03 10.93 -9.68
N VAL A 95 16.74 11.25 -9.83
CA VAL A 95 15.71 10.79 -8.87
C VAL A 95 15.48 9.31 -9.13
N GLY A 96 16.49 8.50 -8.79
CA GLY A 96 16.29 7.08 -8.56
C GLY A 96 15.44 6.93 -7.30
N THR A 97 14.66 5.86 -7.25
CA THR A 97 13.96 5.41 -6.03
C THR A 97 14.92 5.48 -4.85
N SER A 98 14.54 6.17 -3.78
CA SER A 98 15.40 6.28 -2.60
C SER A 98 15.67 4.88 -2.01
N PRO A 99 16.79 4.67 -1.29
CA PRO A 99 17.06 3.37 -0.66
C PRO A 99 15.91 2.90 0.25
N GLU A 100 15.22 3.84 0.91
CA GLU A 100 14.03 3.58 1.71
C GLU A 100 12.85 3.08 0.85
N GLN A 101 12.54 3.78 -0.24
CA GLN A 101 11.46 3.38 -1.14
C GLN A 101 11.71 2.01 -1.76
N GLN A 102 12.96 1.72 -2.14
CA GLN A 102 13.33 0.40 -2.65
C GLN A 102 13.15 -0.69 -1.59
N PHE A 103 13.59 -0.43 -0.35
CA PHE A 103 13.41 -1.35 0.76
C PHE A 103 11.94 -1.65 1.05
N LEU A 104 11.09 -0.62 1.06
CA LEU A 104 9.65 -0.76 1.25
C LEU A 104 8.99 -1.57 0.11
N ALA A 105 9.36 -1.29 -1.14
CA ALA A 105 8.85 -2.02 -2.30
C ALA A 105 9.26 -3.51 -2.30
N ASP A 106 10.52 -3.80 -1.95
CA ASP A 106 11.03 -5.16 -1.83
C ASP A 106 10.32 -5.91 -0.70
N ALA A 107 10.12 -5.26 0.45
CA ALA A 107 9.42 -5.84 1.59
C ALA A 107 7.95 -6.14 1.26
N LEU A 108 7.26 -5.21 0.59
CA LEU A 108 5.88 -5.40 0.15
C LEU A 108 5.76 -6.57 -0.83
N THR A 109 6.66 -6.66 -1.82
CA THR A 109 6.71 -7.78 -2.78
C THR A 109 6.93 -9.12 -2.07
N ARG A 110 7.86 -9.17 -1.10
CA ARG A 110 8.10 -10.36 -0.26
C ARG A 110 6.83 -10.75 0.49
N LEU A 111 6.17 -9.80 1.15
CA LEU A 111 4.97 -10.06 1.92
C LEU A 111 3.83 -10.57 1.03
N GLN A 112 3.56 -9.92 -0.11
CA GLN A 112 2.54 -10.35 -1.07
C GLN A 112 2.77 -11.79 -1.56
N THR A 113 4.03 -12.16 -1.81
CA THR A 113 4.41 -13.53 -2.17
C THR A 113 4.06 -14.53 -1.07
N TRP A 114 4.34 -14.20 0.19
CA TRP A 114 4.00 -15.05 1.33
C TRP A 114 2.50 -15.12 1.59
N SER A 115 1.79 -13.99 1.53
CA SER A 115 0.33 -13.95 1.64
C SER A 115 -0.32 -14.85 0.59
N ALA A 116 0.13 -14.82 -0.66
CA ALA A 116 -0.37 -15.72 -1.71
C ALA A 116 -0.14 -17.21 -1.37
N LYS A 117 1.02 -17.55 -0.80
CA LYS A 117 1.31 -18.92 -0.31
C LYS A 117 0.40 -19.31 0.84
N HIS A 118 0.12 -18.41 1.78
CA HIS A 118 -0.78 -18.65 2.92
C HIS A 118 -2.23 -18.80 2.49
N THR A 119 -2.69 -17.97 1.54
CA THR A 119 -4.00 -18.12 0.91
C THR A 119 -4.13 -19.50 0.25
N ALA A 120 -3.12 -19.93 -0.52
CA ALA A 120 -3.13 -21.23 -1.17
C ALA A 120 -3.03 -22.42 -0.20
N ALA A 121 -2.24 -22.30 0.86
CA ALA A 121 -1.98 -23.39 1.81
C ALA A 121 -3.13 -23.61 2.79
N TRP A 122 -3.68 -22.53 3.36
CA TRP A 122 -4.63 -22.61 4.46
C TRP A 122 -5.75 -21.57 4.39
N GLY A 123 -5.86 -20.80 3.31
CA GLY A 123 -7.01 -19.93 3.07
C GLY A 123 -6.97 -18.55 3.72
N LEU A 124 -5.79 -18.02 4.06
CA LEU A 124 -5.66 -16.64 4.54
C LEU A 124 -6.41 -15.66 3.62
N GLY A 125 -7.22 -14.77 4.20
CA GLY A 125 -8.09 -13.82 3.51
C GLY A 125 -9.52 -14.35 3.27
N THR A 126 -9.83 -15.57 3.71
CA THR A 126 -11.19 -16.16 3.63
C THR A 126 -11.82 -16.42 4.99
N GLU A 127 -11.14 -15.99 6.06
CA GLU A 127 -11.66 -16.07 7.42
C GLU A 127 -12.99 -15.32 7.57
N ALA A 128 -13.89 -15.90 8.36
CA ALA A 128 -15.17 -15.28 8.68
C ALA A 128 -15.04 -14.28 9.82
N GLN A 129 -14.12 -14.54 10.76
CA GLN A 129 -13.90 -13.70 11.94
C GLN A 129 -12.42 -13.69 12.30
N TRP A 130 -11.99 -12.59 12.90
CA TRP A 130 -10.67 -12.45 13.51
C TRP A 130 -10.84 -11.96 14.96
N ASN A 131 -9.92 -12.34 15.83
CA ASN A 131 -9.85 -11.85 17.20
C ASN A 131 -8.40 -11.68 17.64
N LEU A 132 -8.07 -10.52 18.19
CA LEU A 132 -6.76 -10.25 18.77
C LEU A 132 -6.85 -10.33 20.30
N ASP A 133 -6.24 -11.35 20.89
CA ASP A 133 -6.01 -11.40 22.34
C ASP A 133 -4.66 -10.77 22.65
N MET A 134 -4.69 -9.50 23.08
CA MET A 134 -3.48 -8.76 23.44
C MET A 134 -2.82 -9.23 24.74
N ASN A 135 -3.55 -9.96 25.60
CA ASN A 135 -2.98 -10.51 26.84
C ASN A 135 -2.22 -11.81 26.55
N ALA A 136 -2.79 -12.67 25.70
CA ALA A 136 -2.15 -13.91 25.27
C ALA A 136 -1.12 -13.68 24.16
N GLY A 137 -1.19 -12.55 23.45
CA GLY A 137 -0.35 -12.27 22.29
C GLY A 137 -0.68 -13.16 21.09
N GLN A 138 -1.96 -13.40 20.86
CA GLN A 138 -2.45 -14.31 19.84
C GLN A 138 -3.45 -13.63 18.91
N LEU A 139 -3.26 -13.83 17.61
CA LEU A 139 -4.27 -13.57 16.59
C LEU A 139 -4.99 -14.88 16.28
N ARG A 140 -6.29 -14.91 16.52
CA ARG A 140 -7.17 -16.01 16.12
C ARG A 140 -7.88 -15.65 14.83
N LEU A 141 -7.82 -16.54 13.85
CA LEU A 141 -8.66 -16.49 12.65
C LEU A 141 -9.62 -17.68 12.66
N SER A 142 -10.92 -17.41 12.51
CA SER A 142 -11.98 -18.42 12.48
C SER A 142 -12.62 -18.45 11.09
N PHE A 143 -12.75 -19.65 10.52
CA PHE A 143 -13.27 -19.88 9.17
C PHE A 143 -14.72 -20.37 9.18
N ALA A 144 -15.41 -20.20 8.06
CA ALA A 144 -16.81 -20.60 7.91
C ALA A 144 -17.04 -22.12 8.00
N ASP A 145 -15.99 -22.93 7.78
CA ASP A 145 -16.00 -24.39 7.92
C ASP A 145 -15.80 -24.87 9.38
N GLY A 146 -15.64 -23.94 10.32
CA GLY A 146 -15.43 -24.21 11.74
C GLY A 146 -13.96 -24.38 12.15
N ARG A 147 -13.00 -24.25 11.23
CA ARG A 147 -11.58 -24.23 11.56
C ARG A 147 -11.20 -22.95 12.31
N GLU A 148 -10.35 -23.09 13.33
CA GLU A 148 -9.71 -21.97 14.02
C GLU A 148 -8.21 -22.16 13.99
N VAL A 149 -7.48 -21.07 13.74
CA VAL A 149 -6.02 -21.03 13.78
C VAL A 149 -5.58 -19.88 14.67
N ASP A 150 -4.59 -20.14 15.52
CA ASP A 150 -4.02 -19.18 16.46
C ASP A 150 -2.56 -18.93 16.09
N PHE A 151 -2.17 -17.66 16.00
CA PHE A 151 -0.81 -17.24 15.65
C PHE A 151 -0.22 -16.31 16.71
N PRO A 152 1.03 -16.53 17.15
CA PRO A 152 1.78 -15.50 17.86
C PRO A 152 1.83 -14.22 17.03
N VAL A 153 1.46 -13.09 17.64
CA VAL A 153 1.26 -11.83 16.92
C VAL A 153 2.15 -10.71 17.48
N GLN A 154 2.49 -9.76 16.63
CA GLN A 154 3.07 -8.47 17.00
C GLN A 154 2.23 -7.35 16.40
N VAL A 155 2.04 -6.27 17.14
CA VAL A 155 1.30 -5.09 16.68
C VAL A 155 2.29 -4.10 16.09
N VAL A 156 2.14 -3.82 14.80
CA VAL A 156 2.98 -2.84 14.08
C VAL A 156 2.50 -1.42 14.38
N GLY A 157 1.19 -1.22 14.38
CA GLY A 157 0.56 0.07 14.70
C GLY A 157 -0.90 0.12 14.31
N THR A 158 -1.46 1.32 14.39
CA THR A 158 -2.87 1.57 14.12
C THR A 158 -3.04 2.69 13.11
N TYR A 159 -3.86 2.45 12.10
CA TYR A 159 -4.21 3.42 11.07
C TYR A 159 -5.61 3.97 11.30
N ASN A 160 -5.72 5.30 11.40
CA ASN A 160 -6.99 5.98 11.49
C ASN A 160 -7.47 6.39 10.09
N THR A 161 -8.51 5.71 9.61
CA THR A 161 -9.05 5.88 8.26
C THR A 161 -9.69 7.25 8.02
N ARG A 162 -10.04 7.98 9.08
CA ARG A 162 -10.72 9.29 8.96
C ARG A 162 -9.75 10.43 8.66
N ASN A 163 -8.55 10.38 9.23
CA ASN A 163 -7.58 11.46 9.07
C ASN A 163 -6.34 11.07 8.26
N GLY A 164 -6.12 9.77 8.00
CA GLY A 164 -4.98 9.26 7.24
C GLY A 164 -3.70 9.31 8.06
N SER A 165 -3.75 8.84 9.31
CA SER A 165 -2.60 8.81 10.20
C SER A 165 -2.32 7.41 10.74
N PHE A 166 -1.04 7.07 10.88
CA PHE A 166 -0.58 5.83 11.46
C PHE A 166 0.18 6.11 12.76
N LEU A 167 -0.28 5.50 13.85
CA LEU A 167 0.39 5.53 15.16
C LEU A 167 1.13 4.22 15.38
N TRP A 168 2.45 4.32 15.55
CA TRP A 168 3.31 3.16 15.70
C TRP A 168 3.06 2.40 17.01
N GLY A 169 3.09 1.07 16.93
CA GLY A 169 2.93 0.16 18.05
C GLY A 169 4.01 0.30 19.13
N TRP A 170 5.24 0.70 18.76
CA TRP A 170 6.35 0.87 19.70
C TRP A 170 6.08 1.97 20.75
N ASP A 171 5.24 2.96 20.44
CA ASP A 171 4.80 4.02 21.37
C ASP A 171 3.27 4.21 21.41
N HIS A 172 2.54 3.12 21.14
CA HIS A 172 1.09 3.08 21.29
C HIS A 172 0.72 2.71 22.73
N PRO A 173 -0.06 3.56 23.46
CA PRO A 173 -0.32 3.37 24.90
C PRO A 173 -1.10 2.07 25.20
N SER A 174 -1.99 1.67 24.30
CA SER A 174 -2.83 0.46 24.47
C SER A 174 -2.15 -0.84 24.03
N VAL A 175 -0.96 -0.81 23.42
CA VAL A 175 -0.27 -2.02 22.97
C VAL A 175 0.65 -2.50 24.09
N PRO A 176 0.50 -3.72 24.63
CA PRO A 176 1.42 -4.26 25.63
C PRO A 176 2.86 -4.38 25.11
N GLU A 177 3.85 -4.15 25.95
CA GLU A 177 5.28 -4.21 25.59
C GLU A 177 5.69 -5.51 24.86
N PRO A 178 5.21 -6.71 25.25
CA PRO A 178 5.52 -7.96 24.55
C PRO A 178 5.05 -8.02 23.08
N LEU A 179 4.11 -7.16 22.68
CA LEU A 179 3.58 -7.11 21.30
C LEU A 179 4.22 -6.01 20.45
N ARG A 180 5.24 -5.31 20.98
CA ARG A 180 5.90 -4.20 20.29
C ARG A 180 7.20 -4.59 19.59
N ARG A 181 7.58 -5.88 19.54
CA ARG A 181 8.87 -6.33 18.99
C ARG A 181 9.03 -5.89 17.54
N ALA A 182 8.11 -6.25 16.65
CA ALA A 182 8.18 -5.91 15.24
C ALA A 182 8.24 -4.40 15.00
N ALA A 183 7.39 -3.62 15.69
CA ALA A 183 7.42 -2.16 15.60
C ALA A 183 8.75 -1.56 16.09
N ARG A 184 9.34 -2.10 17.16
CA ARG A 184 10.67 -1.66 17.65
C ARG A 184 11.77 -1.97 16.65
N GLN A 185 11.74 -3.12 15.99
CA GLN A 185 12.71 -3.46 14.94
C GLN A 185 12.68 -2.44 13.79
N VAL A 186 11.50 -1.97 13.39
CA VAL A 186 11.37 -0.91 12.39
C VAL A 186 11.96 0.41 12.87
N ARG A 187 11.68 0.78 14.14
CA ARG A 187 12.25 1.99 14.73
C ARG A 187 13.78 1.93 14.79
N ASP A 188 14.35 0.82 15.26
CA ASP A 188 15.80 0.62 15.36
C ASP A 188 16.45 0.68 13.97
N TYR A 189 15.79 0.10 12.95
CA TYR A 189 16.21 0.24 11.56
C TYR A 189 16.16 1.69 11.09
N GLY A 190 15.11 2.43 11.44
CA GLY A 190 14.95 3.84 11.14
C GLY A 190 16.03 4.71 11.76
N GLU A 191 16.37 4.50 13.03
CA GLU A 191 17.44 5.20 13.73
C GLU A 191 18.80 4.94 13.07
N LYS A 192 19.07 3.69 12.69
CA LYS A 192 20.33 3.29 12.02
C LYS A 192 20.50 3.90 10.63
N HIS A 193 19.41 4.08 9.88
CA HIS A 193 19.44 4.55 8.49
C HIS A 193 18.92 5.99 8.33
N ALA A 194 18.66 6.70 9.43
CA ALA A 194 18.10 8.05 9.46
C ALA A 194 16.78 8.20 8.67
N ILE A 195 15.88 7.21 8.80
CA ILE A 195 14.56 7.21 8.16
C ILE A 195 13.53 7.79 9.13
N GLU A 196 13.17 9.06 8.91
CA GLU A 196 12.32 9.82 9.84
C GLU A 196 10.97 9.12 10.08
N ARG A 197 10.29 8.64 9.03
CA ARG A 197 8.95 8.02 9.16
C ARG A 197 8.90 6.78 10.06
N PHE A 198 10.02 6.10 10.28
CA PHE A 198 10.10 4.93 11.18
C PHE A 198 10.34 5.32 12.65
N THR A 199 10.80 6.54 12.89
CA THR A 199 11.14 7.06 14.22
C THR A 199 10.14 8.09 14.75
N THR A 200 9.33 8.66 13.86
CA THR A 200 8.25 9.59 14.20
C THR A 200 7.03 8.82 14.69
N ARG A 201 6.63 9.08 15.94
CA ARG A 201 5.53 8.40 16.65
C ARG A 201 4.25 8.23 15.83
N THR A 202 3.80 9.32 15.21
CA THR A 202 2.61 9.35 14.37
C THR A 202 2.99 9.95 13.03
N ILE A 203 2.68 9.25 11.95
CA ILE A 203 2.93 9.71 10.58
C ILE A 203 1.62 9.91 9.85
N ASP A 204 1.57 10.93 9.00
CA ASP A 204 0.52 11.04 7.99
C ASP A 204 0.88 10.11 6.84
N CYS A 205 -0.04 9.20 6.50
CA CYS A 205 0.22 8.19 5.47
C CYS A 205 -1.09 7.71 4.84
N SER A 206 -0.99 7.13 3.65
CA SER A 206 -2.09 6.41 3.02
C SER A 206 -2.25 5.01 3.63
N GLU A 207 -3.32 4.32 3.24
CA GLU A 207 -3.48 2.88 3.51
C GLU A 207 -2.38 2.05 2.84
N ALA A 208 -1.93 2.46 1.64
CA ALA A 208 -0.85 1.77 0.92
C ALA A 208 0.47 1.89 1.69
N ASP A 209 0.81 3.09 2.17
CA ASP A 209 1.97 3.30 3.04
C ASP A 209 1.89 2.42 4.32
N ALA A 210 0.70 2.29 4.92
CA ALA A 210 0.49 1.46 6.11
C ALA A 210 0.81 -0.03 5.85
N TRP A 211 0.50 -0.53 4.65
CA TRP A 211 0.90 -1.87 4.24
C TRP A 211 2.40 -1.99 3.96
N GLU A 212 3.01 -1.00 3.32
CA GLU A 212 4.46 -0.99 3.06
C GLU A 212 5.26 -1.04 4.37
N ILE A 213 4.91 -0.20 5.34
CA ILE A 213 5.61 -0.20 6.64
C ILE A 213 5.32 -1.47 7.46
N THR A 214 4.15 -2.09 7.28
CA THR A 214 3.82 -3.40 7.87
C THR A 214 4.63 -4.51 7.23
N ALA A 215 4.86 -4.46 5.91
CA ALA A 215 5.71 -5.39 5.20
C ALA A 215 7.18 -5.25 5.64
N ALA A 216 7.66 -4.01 5.84
CA ALA A 216 8.97 -3.76 6.44
C ALA A 216 9.08 -4.36 7.84
N ALA A 217 8.04 -4.21 8.68
CA ALA A 217 7.99 -4.83 10.00
C ALA A 217 8.08 -6.36 9.92
N ALA A 218 7.35 -6.99 9.00
CA ALA A 218 7.39 -8.43 8.80
C ALA A 218 8.80 -8.89 8.35
N GLN A 219 9.42 -8.18 7.42
CA GLN A 219 10.74 -8.49 6.92
C GLN A 219 11.83 -8.33 7.98
N LEU A 220 11.77 -7.29 8.82
CA LEU A 220 12.76 -7.02 9.88
C LEU A 220 12.58 -7.93 11.11
N ASP A 221 11.36 -8.40 11.35
CA ASP A 221 11.05 -9.38 12.41
C ASP A 221 11.16 -10.83 11.90
N ASP A 222 11.57 -11.03 10.65
CA ASP A 222 11.71 -12.31 9.93
C ASP A 222 10.48 -13.22 10.00
N VAL A 223 9.30 -12.61 9.89
CA VAL A 223 8.02 -13.33 9.81
C VAL A 223 7.43 -13.23 8.41
N THR A 224 6.48 -14.12 8.12
CA THR A 224 5.88 -14.23 6.78
C THR A 224 4.41 -13.84 6.76
N GLY A 225 3.77 -13.70 7.92
CA GLY A 225 2.37 -13.32 8.05
C GLY A 225 2.19 -11.85 8.38
N ALA A 226 1.21 -11.21 7.73
CA ALA A 226 0.70 -9.92 8.14
C ALA A 226 -0.83 -9.89 8.01
N TYR A 227 -1.48 -9.16 8.92
CA TYR A 227 -2.93 -9.05 8.97
C TYR A 227 -3.33 -7.63 9.34
N ARG A 228 -4.52 -7.22 8.91
CA ARG A 228 -5.17 -6.02 9.44
C ARG A 228 -6.59 -6.33 9.91
N GLY A 229 -6.97 -5.76 11.04
CA GLY A 229 -8.30 -5.89 11.60
C GLY A 229 -8.95 -4.53 11.84
N ASP A 230 -10.24 -4.40 11.53
CA ASP A 230 -11.00 -3.18 11.84
C ASP A 230 -11.48 -3.16 13.30
N ALA A 231 -10.91 -2.25 14.10
CA ALA A 231 -11.27 -2.00 15.49
C ALA A 231 -12.17 -0.76 15.63
N GLY A 232 -13.25 -0.69 14.84
CA GLY A 232 -14.26 0.38 14.95
C GLY A 232 -13.87 1.67 14.23
N GLY A 233 -13.34 1.57 13.02
CA GLY A 233 -12.88 2.70 12.19
C GLY A 233 -11.41 3.05 12.36
N THR A 234 -10.71 2.35 13.25
CA THR A 234 -9.24 2.35 13.32
C THR A 234 -8.77 0.95 13.00
N TRP A 235 -7.91 0.81 12.01
CA TRP A 235 -7.38 -0.48 11.63
C TRP A 235 -6.11 -0.79 12.39
N VAL A 236 -6.00 -1.99 12.93
CA VAL A 236 -4.82 -2.49 13.62
C VAL A 236 -4.01 -3.30 12.62
N TYR A 237 -2.76 -2.91 12.38
CA TYR A 237 -1.83 -3.63 11.52
C TYR A 237 -0.92 -4.51 12.38
N MET A 238 -0.81 -5.77 11.98
CA MET A 238 -0.17 -6.82 12.74
C MET A 238 0.72 -7.67 11.85
N THR A 239 1.77 -8.23 12.44
CA THR A 239 2.52 -9.33 11.85
C THR A 239 2.35 -10.57 12.72
N PHE A 240 2.41 -11.75 12.11
CA PHE A 240 2.23 -13.00 12.82
C PHE A 240 3.16 -14.09 12.29
N GLU A 241 3.53 -15.00 13.19
CA GLU A 241 4.36 -16.15 12.88
C GLU A 241 3.47 -17.33 12.49
N VAL A 242 3.76 -17.96 11.35
CA VAL A 242 3.01 -19.12 10.86
C VAL A 242 3.74 -20.39 11.30
N PRO A 243 3.13 -21.25 12.14
CA PRO A 243 3.73 -22.52 12.52
C PRO A 243 3.91 -23.44 11.31
N ASP A 244 4.97 -24.25 11.34
CA ASP A 244 5.23 -25.27 10.30
C ASP A 244 4.04 -26.23 10.09
N SER A 245 3.19 -26.43 11.11
CA SER A 245 2.00 -27.29 11.03
C SER A 245 0.95 -26.81 10.02
N GLU A 246 0.91 -25.51 9.73
CA GLU A 246 -0.05 -24.92 8.80
C GLU A 246 0.35 -25.07 7.33
N TYR A 247 1.58 -25.51 7.07
CA TYR A 247 1.99 -25.87 5.71
C TYR A 247 1.71 -27.36 5.46
N PRO A 248 1.09 -27.72 4.33
CA PRO A 248 0.88 -29.12 3.98
C PRO A 248 2.23 -29.83 3.91
N LYS A 249 2.37 -30.93 4.66
CA LYS A 249 3.57 -31.77 4.64
C LYS A 249 3.73 -32.39 3.25
N GLY A 250 4.65 -31.86 2.44
CA GLY A 250 5.10 -32.50 1.19
C GLY A 250 4.86 -31.75 -0.12
N GLY A 251 5.07 -30.43 -0.17
CA GLY A 251 5.20 -29.70 -1.43
C GLY A 251 6.67 -29.43 -1.75
N VAL A 252 7.19 -30.01 -2.84
CA VAL A 252 8.54 -29.77 -3.36
C VAL A 252 8.71 -28.27 -3.65
N VAL A 253 9.71 -27.66 -3.02
CA VAL A 253 10.23 -26.35 -3.44
C VAL A 253 11.16 -26.65 -4.63
N ILE A 254 10.68 -26.40 -5.85
CA ILE A 254 11.51 -26.26 -7.05
C ILE A 254 11.93 -24.80 -7.21
#